data_AF-A0A2E3H854-F1
#
_entry.id   AF-A0A2E3H854-F1
#
_cell.length_a   1.000
_cell.length_b   1.000
_cell.length_c   1.000
_cell.angle_alpha   90.00
_cell.angle_beta   90.00
_cell.angle_gamma   90.00
#
_symmetry.space_group_name_H-M   'P 1'
#
loop_
_entity.id
_entity.type
_entity.pdbx_description
1 polymer ?
#
loop_
_entity_poly.entity_id
_entity_poly.type
_entity_poly.pdbx_seq_one_letter_code
_entity_poly.pdbx_strand_id
1 'polypeptide(L)'
;MKNIPVLLLSLLLVAPWVGAEEIKPVRTGQGEGVYETVPGWPRYPEGKKLGNLHGDLAADSKGNVYVATGNTIQVIGPDGAYSGEIRTKGGKVFKSVHGMKVRKMEGEELLLLAMPRIKRVVAVKPDGTVVWQIIGPPEVPGMYANRGQYNPTDMDVTPDGRVFIVDGYGKSLVHIYDKDRNYVKSFGGKGKENGKFDVCHNILVDTRGATPTLLVSDRQNNRLQQHDLEGEFLRTIDASLGRPCAADIHGDLLAVGELDGRVSLYDRDYKVISRLGDEHKDRRKASNQIGPEHWHEGDLVAVHGCTFDAKGNLYAQEWNVHGRVTRYRKVKSR
;
A
#
# COMPACT_ATOMS: atom_id res chain seq x y z
N MET A 1 79.49 14.68 12.97
CA MET A 1 78.42 14.13 12.10
C MET A 1 77.17 13.97 12.96
N LYS A 2 76.19 14.87 12.82
CA LYS A 2 74.92 14.85 13.57
C LYS A 2 73.80 14.51 12.58
N ASN A 3 73.05 13.44 12.84
CA ASN A 3 71.88 13.07 12.05
C ASN A 3 70.70 13.97 12.41
N ILE A 4 70.15 14.66 11.42
CA ILE A 4 68.92 15.45 11.50
C ILE A 4 67.79 14.58 10.96
N PRO A 5 66.67 14.36 11.68
CA PRO A 5 65.53 13.65 11.13
C PRO A 5 64.72 14.61 10.24
N VAL A 6 64.46 14.19 9.00
CA VAL A 6 63.55 14.87 8.08
C VAL A 6 62.12 14.52 8.46
N LEU A 7 61.34 15.50 8.90
CA LEU A 7 59.89 15.36 9.08
C LEU A 7 59.23 15.43 7.69
N LEU A 8 58.63 14.33 7.23
CA LEU A 8 57.75 14.35 6.06
C LEU A 8 56.42 14.97 6.47
N LEU A 9 56.14 16.18 5.98
CA LEU A 9 54.83 16.82 6.11
C LEU A 9 53.90 16.24 5.05
N SER A 10 52.99 15.35 5.43
CA SER A 10 51.94 14.85 4.55
C SER A 10 50.89 15.93 4.32
N LEU A 11 50.89 16.52 3.12
CA LEU A 11 49.80 17.37 2.65
C LEU A 11 48.54 16.51 2.43
N LEU A 12 47.58 16.59 3.35
CA LEU A 12 46.23 16.10 3.13
C LEU A 12 45.53 17.03 2.14
N LEU A 13 45.47 16.61 0.87
CA LEU A 13 44.59 17.20 -0.13
C LEU A 13 43.14 16.93 0.28
N VAL A 14 42.49 17.93 0.87
CA VAL A 14 41.05 17.94 1.06
C VAL A 14 40.41 18.14 -0.31
N ALA A 15 39.98 17.05 -0.94
CA ALA A 15 39.14 17.14 -2.13
C ALA A 15 37.82 17.84 -1.75
N PRO A 16 37.35 18.84 -2.51
CA PRO A 16 36.07 19.46 -2.26
C PRO A 16 34.98 18.39 -2.36
N TRP A 17 34.23 18.23 -1.28
CA TRP A 17 33.03 17.41 -1.28
C TRP A 17 32.06 18.03 -2.28
N VAL A 18 31.92 17.38 -3.44
CA VAL A 18 30.85 17.69 -4.39
C VAL A 18 29.57 17.22 -3.68
N GLY A 19 28.87 18.18 -3.06
CA GLY A 19 27.59 17.91 -2.42
C GLY A 19 26.66 17.25 -3.44
N ALA A 20 25.98 16.18 -3.03
CA ALA A 20 24.96 15.56 -3.86
C ALA A 20 23.94 16.63 -4.27
N GLU A 21 23.64 16.70 -5.57
CA GLU A 21 22.70 17.67 -6.13
C GLU A 21 21.33 17.48 -5.45
N GLU A 22 20.76 18.58 -4.95
CA GLU A 22 19.49 18.54 -4.22
C GLU A 22 18.34 18.13 -5.17
N ILE A 23 17.69 17.01 -4.89
CA ILE A 23 16.56 16.51 -5.69
C ILE A 23 15.38 17.47 -5.51
N LYS A 24 14.95 18.11 -6.61
CA LYS A 24 13.84 19.07 -6.60
C LYS A 24 12.49 18.36 -6.63
N PRO A 25 11.45 18.89 -5.95
CA PRO A 25 10.09 18.41 -6.07
C PRO A 25 9.58 18.42 -7.52
N VAL A 26 8.81 17.41 -7.88
CA VAL A 26 8.17 17.30 -9.21
C VAL A 26 6.66 17.45 -9.06
N ARG A 27 6.10 18.42 -9.79
CA ARG A 27 4.65 18.59 -9.91
C ARG A 27 4.14 17.66 -11.01
N THR A 28 3.16 16.82 -10.67
CA THR A 28 2.55 15.85 -11.59
C THR A 28 1.03 15.86 -11.42
N GLY A 29 0.35 15.30 -12.41
CA GLY A 29 -1.09 15.19 -12.44
C GLY A 29 -1.82 16.41 -12.98
N GLN A 30 -3.15 16.38 -12.90
CA GLN A 30 -4.06 17.26 -13.62
C GLN A 30 -5.31 17.57 -12.79
N GLY A 31 -5.98 18.68 -13.09
CA GLY A 31 -7.25 19.07 -12.47
C GLY A 31 -7.19 19.12 -10.93
N GLU A 32 -8.14 18.48 -10.26
CA GLU A 32 -8.16 18.37 -8.79
C GLU A 32 -7.17 17.34 -8.22
N GLY A 33 -6.52 16.57 -9.11
CA GLY A 33 -5.54 15.54 -8.82
C GLY A 33 -4.11 16.00 -9.08
N VAL A 34 -3.82 17.29 -8.97
CA VAL A 34 -2.45 17.80 -9.07
C VAL A 34 -1.74 17.65 -7.72
N TYR A 35 -0.59 17.00 -7.78
CA TYR A 35 0.28 16.77 -6.63
C TYR A 35 1.69 17.24 -6.93
N GLU A 36 2.46 17.41 -5.86
CA GLU A 36 3.89 17.64 -5.95
C GLU A 36 4.60 16.65 -5.03
N THR A 37 5.68 16.04 -5.50
CA THR A 37 6.44 15.10 -4.69
C THR A 37 7.15 15.79 -3.52
N VAL A 38 7.50 15.02 -2.51
CA VAL A 38 8.28 15.48 -1.35
C VAL A 38 9.59 14.68 -1.29
N PRO A 39 10.65 15.12 -1.99
CA PRO A 39 11.94 14.44 -2.00
C PRO A 39 12.52 14.26 -0.60
N GLY A 40 13.24 13.15 -0.39
CA GLY A 40 13.88 12.82 0.90
C GLY A 40 12.91 12.33 1.98
N TRP A 41 11.64 12.12 1.67
CA TRP A 41 10.69 11.44 2.54
C TRP A 41 10.69 9.92 2.28
N PRO A 42 10.58 9.06 3.30
CA PRO A 42 10.63 9.38 4.73
C PRO A 42 12.07 9.51 5.24
N ARG A 43 12.24 10.26 6.34
CA ARG A 43 13.57 10.50 6.94
C ARG A 43 13.89 9.44 7.99
N TYR A 44 15.08 8.87 7.89
CA TYR A 44 15.60 7.89 8.84
C TYR A 44 16.81 8.41 9.61
N PRO A 45 17.03 7.95 10.85
CA PRO A 45 18.31 8.17 11.53
C PRO A 45 19.44 7.46 10.80
N GLU A 46 20.67 7.92 11.02
CA GLU A 46 21.88 7.34 10.44
C GLU A 46 21.96 5.82 10.70
N GLY A 47 22.35 5.06 9.68
CA GLY A 47 22.44 3.60 9.74
C GLY A 47 21.10 2.86 9.64
N LYS A 48 19.96 3.57 9.63
CA LYS A 48 18.63 2.97 9.41
C LYS A 48 18.10 3.31 8.03
N LYS A 49 17.37 2.37 7.44
CA LYS A 49 16.67 2.52 6.16
C LYS A 49 15.37 1.72 6.16
N LEU A 50 14.51 2.02 5.20
CA LEU A 50 13.24 1.34 5.04
C LEU A 50 13.42 -0.16 4.72
N GLY A 51 14.28 -0.48 3.75
CA GLY A 51 14.61 -1.86 3.37
C GLY A 51 13.56 -2.49 2.43
N ASN A 52 13.64 -3.80 2.20
CA ASN A 52 12.79 -4.51 1.25
C ASN A 52 11.29 -4.36 1.56
N LEU A 53 10.52 -3.94 0.55
CA LEU A 53 9.07 -3.78 0.62
C LEU A 53 8.36 -4.73 -0.34
N HIS A 54 7.40 -5.48 0.19
CA HIS A 54 6.44 -6.31 -0.57
C HIS A 54 5.15 -6.41 0.26
N GLY A 55 4.55 -5.26 0.53
CA GLY A 55 3.30 -5.17 1.27
C GLY A 55 2.54 -3.89 0.93
N ASP A 56 1.91 -3.29 1.93
CA ASP A 56 1.12 -2.06 1.78
C ASP A 56 1.52 -1.04 2.85
N LEU A 57 0.91 0.14 2.78
CA LEU A 57 1.04 1.22 3.76
C LEU A 57 -0.34 1.81 4.07
N ALA A 58 -0.48 2.39 5.26
CA ALA A 58 -1.72 3.06 5.68
C ALA A 58 -1.39 4.25 6.58
N ALA A 59 -2.27 5.24 6.66
CA ALA A 59 -2.11 6.38 7.57
C ALA A 59 -3.25 6.46 8.58
N ASP A 60 -2.95 6.98 9.79
CA ASP A 60 -3.96 7.28 10.80
C ASP A 60 -4.43 8.75 10.78
N SER A 61 -5.46 9.03 11.56
CA SER A 61 -6.00 10.37 11.78
C SER A 61 -5.01 11.36 12.42
N LYS A 62 -3.92 10.86 13.03
CA LYS A 62 -2.87 11.68 13.65
C LYS A 62 -1.74 12.02 12.66
N GLY A 63 -1.80 11.49 11.43
CA GLY A 63 -0.82 11.70 10.39
C GLY A 63 0.40 10.78 10.48
N ASN A 64 0.36 9.73 11.29
CA ASN A 64 1.36 8.67 11.24
C ASN A 64 1.13 7.83 9.98
N VAL A 65 2.23 7.43 9.33
CA VAL A 65 2.21 6.50 8.20
C VAL A 65 2.86 5.20 8.63
N TYR A 66 2.10 4.11 8.51
CA TYR A 66 2.52 2.75 8.80
C TYR A 66 3.00 2.09 7.51
N VAL A 67 4.17 1.45 7.54
CA VAL A 67 4.78 0.83 6.36
C VAL A 67 5.13 -0.62 6.67
N ALA A 68 4.59 -1.56 5.89
CA ALA A 68 4.82 -2.98 6.11
C ALA A 68 6.24 -3.40 5.65
N THR A 69 7.09 -3.84 6.58
CA THR A 69 8.48 -4.26 6.28
C THR A 69 8.71 -5.75 6.57
N GLY A 70 7.73 -6.57 6.20
CA GLY A 70 7.79 -8.04 6.34
C GLY A 70 7.30 -8.52 7.70
N ASN A 71 8.15 -8.48 8.73
CA ASN A 71 7.84 -9.02 10.07
C ASN A 71 7.56 -7.93 11.13
N THR A 72 7.67 -6.67 10.74
CA THR A 72 7.32 -5.51 11.56
C THR A 72 6.59 -4.49 10.70
N ILE A 73 5.97 -3.52 11.35
CA ILE A 73 5.37 -2.36 10.70
C ILE A 73 6.16 -1.15 11.19
N GLN A 74 6.85 -0.46 10.30
CA GLN A 74 7.54 0.78 10.65
C GLN A 74 6.53 1.91 10.75
N VAL A 75 6.79 2.86 11.66
CA VAL A 75 5.97 4.05 11.86
C VAL A 75 6.78 5.27 11.45
N ILE A 76 6.26 6.04 10.51
CA ILE A 76 6.75 7.37 10.16
C ILE A 76 5.80 8.38 10.79
N GLY A 77 6.33 9.29 11.60
CA GLY A 77 5.55 10.32 12.28
C GLY A 77 5.00 11.37 11.31
N PRO A 78 4.09 12.24 11.79
CA PRO A 78 3.49 13.31 10.98
C PRO A 78 4.51 14.36 10.50
N ASP A 79 5.69 14.41 11.12
CA ASP A 79 6.84 15.22 10.69
C ASP A 79 7.66 14.56 9.57
N GLY A 80 7.29 13.34 9.16
CA GLY A 80 7.97 12.55 8.15
C GLY A 80 9.25 11.86 8.62
N ALA A 81 9.52 11.81 9.93
CA ALA A 81 10.65 11.09 10.49
C ALA A 81 10.23 9.71 11.01
N TYR A 82 11.13 8.73 10.90
CA TYR A 82 10.96 7.42 11.54
C TYR A 82 10.73 7.59 13.05
N SER A 83 9.62 7.05 13.55
CA SER A 83 9.19 7.17 14.96
C SER A 83 9.21 5.84 15.72
N GLY A 84 9.41 4.71 15.04
CA GLY A 84 9.46 3.41 15.69
C GLY A 84 8.93 2.26 14.84
N GLU A 85 8.64 1.14 15.50
CA GLU A 85 8.09 -0.06 14.88
C GLU A 85 7.02 -0.67 15.77
N ILE A 86 5.91 -1.08 15.17
CA ILE A 86 4.88 -1.87 15.83
C ILE A 86 5.33 -3.33 15.83
N ARG A 87 5.26 -3.94 17.01
CA ARG A 87 5.45 -5.37 17.24
C ARG A 87 4.30 -5.85 18.10
N THR A 88 3.79 -7.04 17.82
CA THR A 88 2.84 -7.69 18.73
C THR A 88 3.54 -8.22 19.96
N LYS A 89 2.89 -8.22 21.13
CA LYS A 89 3.40 -8.84 22.35
C LYS A 89 3.81 -10.30 22.07
N GLY A 90 5.07 -10.64 22.33
CA GLY A 90 5.65 -11.95 22.02
C GLY A 90 6.20 -12.14 20.59
N GLY A 91 6.13 -11.12 19.73
CA GLY A 91 6.86 -11.05 18.44
C GLY A 91 6.44 -12.04 17.34
N LYS A 92 5.33 -12.77 17.52
CA LYS A 92 4.96 -13.92 16.65
C LYS A 92 3.80 -13.67 15.68
N VAL A 93 3.16 -12.51 15.70
CA VAL A 93 1.94 -12.30 14.89
C VAL A 93 2.27 -11.84 13.47
N PHE A 94 3.17 -10.88 13.31
CA PHE A 94 3.49 -10.32 12.00
C PHE A 94 4.47 -11.21 11.23
N LYS A 95 4.03 -11.67 10.07
CA LYS A 95 4.88 -12.41 9.13
C LYS A 95 4.43 -12.16 7.70
N SER A 96 5.28 -11.47 6.95
CA SER A 96 5.00 -11.04 5.57
C SER A 96 3.66 -10.31 5.47
N VAL A 97 3.51 -9.23 6.23
CA VAL A 97 2.35 -8.31 6.10
C VAL A 97 2.27 -7.82 4.66
N HIS A 98 1.15 -8.10 4.01
CA HIS A 98 0.96 -7.88 2.58
C HIS A 98 -0.07 -6.78 2.29
N GLY A 99 -1.28 -6.89 2.84
CA GLY A 99 -2.32 -5.85 2.79
C GLY A 99 -2.39 -5.12 4.13
N MET A 100 -2.65 -3.82 4.09
CA MET A 100 -2.77 -2.98 5.30
C MET A 100 -3.74 -1.83 5.07
N LYS A 101 -4.66 -1.62 6.03
CA LYS A 101 -5.52 -0.44 6.09
C LYS A 101 -5.66 0.07 7.52
N VAL A 102 -5.97 1.35 7.68
CA VAL A 102 -6.45 1.90 8.96
C VAL A 102 -7.96 2.11 8.86
N ARG A 103 -8.70 1.59 9.84
CA ARG A 103 -10.14 1.78 9.97
C ARG A 103 -10.52 2.09 11.40
N LYS A 104 -11.48 2.99 11.57
CA LYS A 104 -12.06 3.30 12.88
C LYS A 104 -13.18 2.31 13.20
N MET A 105 -13.01 1.52 14.25
CA MET A 105 -13.98 0.54 14.74
C MET A 105 -14.25 0.83 16.21
N GLU A 106 -15.53 0.93 16.61
CA GLU A 106 -15.94 1.19 18.00
C GLU A 106 -15.24 2.40 18.65
N GLY A 107 -14.92 3.42 17.85
CA GLY A 107 -14.25 4.64 18.33
C GLY A 107 -12.72 4.61 18.27
N GLU A 108 -12.10 3.47 18.00
CA GLU A 108 -10.64 3.29 17.94
C GLU A 108 -10.14 3.04 16.52
N GLU A 109 -8.97 3.57 16.17
CA GLU A 109 -8.31 3.22 14.90
C GLU A 109 -7.53 1.91 15.03
N LEU A 110 -7.86 0.96 14.15
CA LEU A 110 -7.20 -0.34 14.06
C LEU A 110 -6.48 -0.47 12.72
N LEU A 111 -5.33 -1.11 12.76
CA LEU A 111 -4.62 -1.60 11.59
C LEU A 111 -5.20 -2.95 11.20
N LEU A 112 -5.78 -3.02 10.01
CA LEU A 112 -6.29 -4.21 9.37
C LEU A 112 -5.20 -4.79 8.49
N LEU A 113 -4.75 -6.01 8.77
CA LEU A 113 -3.61 -6.61 8.09
C LEU A 113 -3.98 -7.96 7.45
N ALA A 114 -3.43 -8.21 6.26
CA ALA A 114 -3.44 -9.52 5.62
C ALA A 114 -2.03 -10.12 5.54
N MET A 115 -1.90 -11.40 5.88
CA MET A 115 -0.63 -12.14 5.92
C MET A 115 -0.77 -13.48 5.18
N PRO A 116 -0.57 -13.47 3.85
CA PRO A 116 -0.80 -14.64 3.00
C PRO A 116 0.03 -15.86 3.43
N ARG A 117 1.29 -15.63 3.83
CA ARG A 117 2.24 -16.70 4.18
C ARG A 117 1.79 -17.55 5.37
N ILE A 118 1.13 -16.94 6.35
CA ILE A 118 0.63 -17.64 7.55
C ILE A 118 -0.90 -17.82 7.53
N LYS A 119 -1.55 -17.48 6.41
CA LYS A 119 -2.97 -17.73 6.18
C LYS A 119 -3.82 -17.00 7.22
N ARG A 120 -3.54 -15.72 7.45
CA ARG A 120 -4.13 -14.95 8.55
C ARG A 120 -4.49 -13.56 8.09
N VAL A 121 -5.63 -13.07 8.57
CA VAL A 121 -5.90 -11.63 8.67
C VAL A 121 -6.07 -11.25 10.14
N VAL A 122 -5.72 -10.03 10.50
CA VAL A 122 -5.72 -9.55 11.90
C VAL A 122 -6.03 -8.06 11.98
N ALA A 123 -6.85 -7.68 12.97
CA ALA A 123 -6.95 -6.29 13.40
C ALA A 123 -6.11 -6.08 14.67
N VAL A 124 -5.32 -5.01 14.66
CA VAL A 124 -4.36 -4.71 15.71
C VAL A 124 -4.34 -3.22 15.99
N LYS A 125 -4.29 -2.84 17.27
CA LYS A 125 -4.11 -1.45 17.68
C LYS A 125 -2.70 -0.96 17.29
N PRO A 126 -2.47 0.36 17.12
CA PRO A 126 -1.14 0.91 16.86
C PRO A 126 -0.06 0.55 17.89
N ASP A 127 -0.44 0.15 19.11
CA ASP A 127 0.48 -0.34 20.15
C ASP A 127 0.88 -1.84 19.99
N GLY A 128 0.35 -2.53 18.98
CA GLY A 128 0.60 -3.94 18.71
C GLY A 128 -0.36 -4.91 19.43
N THR A 129 -1.36 -4.42 20.15
CA THR A 129 -2.40 -5.25 20.77
C THR A 129 -3.33 -5.82 19.71
N VAL A 130 -3.36 -7.15 19.58
CA VAL A 130 -4.30 -7.85 18.69
C VAL A 130 -5.72 -7.72 19.26
N VAL A 131 -6.65 -7.24 18.45
CA VAL A 131 -8.07 -7.10 18.81
C VAL A 131 -8.84 -8.34 18.37
N TRP A 132 -8.69 -8.74 17.11
CA TRP A 132 -9.29 -9.96 16.56
C TRP A 132 -8.47 -10.47 15.37
N GLN A 133 -8.67 -11.74 15.01
CA GLN A 133 -8.01 -12.37 13.87
C GLN A 133 -8.86 -13.49 13.29
N ILE A 134 -8.70 -13.75 11.99
CA ILE A 134 -9.22 -14.92 11.30
C ILE A 134 -8.03 -15.72 10.76
N ILE A 135 -7.98 -17.01 11.08
CA ILE A 135 -6.86 -17.89 10.78
C ILE A 135 -7.34 -19.05 9.90
N GLY A 136 -6.76 -19.16 8.70
CA GLY A 136 -7.12 -20.18 7.72
C GLY A 136 -8.30 -19.75 6.82
N PRO A 137 -8.63 -20.58 5.83
CA PRO A 137 -9.81 -20.38 4.99
C PRO A 137 -11.12 -20.57 5.79
N PRO A 138 -12.26 -20.12 5.23
CA PRO A 138 -13.57 -20.59 5.68
C PRO A 138 -13.67 -22.12 5.73
N GLU A 139 -14.33 -22.66 6.74
CA GLU A 139 -14.57 -24.09 6.93
C GLU A 139 -15.77 -24.58 6.09
N VAL A 140 -15.69 -24.42 4.77
CA VAL A 140 -16.73 -24.86 3.84
C VAL A 140 -16.28 -26.14 3.12
N PRO A 141 -17.01 -27.28 3.25
CA PRO A 141 -16.67 -28.53 2.58
C PRO A 141 -16.43 -28.36 1.08
N GLY A 142 -15.32 -28.90 0.57
CA GLY A 142 -14.97 -28.86 -0.84
C GLY A 142 -14.44 -27.52 -1.37
N MET A 143 -14.54 -26.42 -0.61
CA MET A 143 -14.04 -25.12 -1.07
C MET A 143 -12.52 -25.11 -1.20
N TYR A 144 -11.83 -25.63 -0.18
CA TYR A 144 -10.37 -25.77 -0.13
C TYR A 144 -9.99 -27.22 0.15
N ALA A 145 -9.16 -27.80 -0.72
CA ALA A 145 -8.65 -29.16 -0.53
C ALA A 145 -7.63 -29.24 0.61
N ASN A 146 -6.90 -28.14 0.86
CA ASN A 146 -6.04 -27.96 2.01
C ASN A 146 -5.84 -26.47 2.29
N ARG A 147 -5.40 -26.16 3.52
CA ARG A 147 -5.14 -24.79 3.98
C ARG A 147 -4.14 -24.01 3.12
N GLY A 148 -3.25 -24.69 2.41
CA GLY A 148 -2.26 -24.06 1.53
C GLY A 148 -2.85 -23.32 0.33
N GLN A 149 -4.05 -23.70 -0.10
CA GLN A 149 -4.76 -23.09 -1.23
C GLN A 149 -5.38 -21.71 -0.91
N TYR A 150 -5.53 -21.38 0.37
CA TYR A 150 -5.95 -20.06 0.82
C TYR A 150 -4.74 -19.13 0.92
N ASN A 151 -4.83 -17.90 0.47
CA ASN A 151 -3.72 -16.97 0.43
C ASN A 151 -4.24 -15.52 0.41
N PRO A 152 -4.72 -15.02 1.57
CA PRO A 152 -5.38 -13.72 1.64
C PRO A 152 -4.39 -12.59 1.37
N THR A 153 -4.76 -11.67 0.48
CA THR A 153 -3.91 -10.54 0.07
C THR A 153 -4.28 -9.23 0.73
N ASP A 154 -5.55 -9.05 1.08
CA ASP A 154 -6.06 -7.84 1.72
C ASP A 154 -7.40 -8.08 2.45
N MET A 155 -7.79 -7.14 3.30
CA MET A 155 -9.13 -7.09 3.88
C MET A 155 -9.60 -5.65 4.12
N ASP A 156 -10.91 -5.48 4.20
CA ASP A 156 -11.52 -4.24 4.69
C ASP A 156 -12.80 -4.56 5.49
N VAL A 157 -13.28 -3.57 6.24
CA VAL A 157 -14.47 -3.68 7.09
C VAL A 157 -15.44 -2.55 6.80
N THR A 158 -16.72 -2.85 6.86
CA THR A 158 -17.77 -1.83 6.85
C THR A 158 -17.90 -1.18 8.23
N PRO A 159 -18.52 0.02 8.32
CA PRO A 159 -18.75 0.69 9.60
C PRO A 159 -19.59 -0.12 10.61
N ASP A 160 -20.45 -1.03 10.15
CA ASP A 160 -21.24 -1.95 10.97
C ASP A 160 -20.47 -3.22 11.39
N GLY A 161 -19.21 -3.35 10.97
CA GLY A 161 -18.28 -4.39 11.38
C GLY A 161 -18.22 -5.63 10.48
N ARG A 162 -18.99 -5.72 9.38
CA ARG A 162 -18.82 -6.83 8.43
C ARG A 162 -17.41 -6.82 7.84
N VAL A 163 -16.83 -7.99 7.66
CA VAL A 163 -15.44 -8.15 7.20
C VAL A 163 -15.42 -8.78 5.82
N PHE A 164 -14.62 -8.20 4.92
CA PHE A 164 -14.42 -8.68 3.56
C PHE A 164 -12.96 -9.01 3.35
N ILE A 165 -12.67 -10.24 2.93
CA ILE A 165 -11.31 -10.73 2.74
C ILE A 165 -11.15 -11.20 1.31
N VAL A 166 -10.11 -10.72 0.62
CA VAL A 166 -9.75 -11.23 -0.69
C VAL A 166 -8.72 -12.36 -0.59
N ASP A 167 -9.08 -13.54 -1.09
CA ASP A 167 -8.18 -14.67 -1.32
C ASP A 167 -7.43 -14.51 -2.65
N GLY A 168 -6.74 -13.38 -2.81
CA GLY A 168 -6.19 -12.95 -4.10
C GLY A 168 -5.15 -13.90 -4.66
N TYR A 169 -4.23 -14.38 -3.84
CA TYR A 169 -3.18 -15.32 -4.27
C TYR A 169 -3.58 -16.79 -4.15
N GLY A 170 -4.81 -17.06 -3.73
CA GLY A 170 -5.39 -18.40 -3.66
C GLY A 170 -6.38 -18.60 -4.80
N LYS A 171 -7.66 -18.71 -4.45
CA LYS A 171 -8.73 -19.04 -5.40
C LYS A 171 -9.36 -17.83 -6.09
N SER A 172 -8.86 -16.62 -5.85
CA SER A 172 -9.46 -15.37 -6.34
C SER A 172 -10.92 -15.21 -5.89
N LEU A 173 -11.21 -15.63 -4.65
CA LEU A 173 -12.51 -15.50 -4.00
C LEU A 173 -12.51 -14.27 -3.08
N VAL A 174 -13.70 -13.69 -2.88
CA VAL A 174 -13.95 -12.74 -1.81
C VAL A 174 -14.80 -13.43 -0.77
N HIS A 175 -14.35 -13.43 0.49
CA HIS A 175 -15.08 -14.00 1.61
C HIS A 175 -15.74 -12.89 2.43
N ILE A 176 -17.00 -13.10 2.77
CA ILE A 176 -17.80 -12.20 3.60
C ILE A 176 -18.00 -12.86 4.96
N TYR A 177 -17.70 -12.09 6.01
CA TYR A 177 -17.96 -12.45 7.39
C TYR A 177 -18.86 -11.39 8.02
N ASP A 178 -19.68 -11.80 8.99
CA ASP A 178 -20.46 -10.87 9.79
C ASP A 178 -19.59 -10.12 10.83
N LYS A 179 -20.22 -9.20 11.56
CA LYS A 179 -19.55 -8.41 12.61
C LYS A 179 -18.95 -9.24 13.75
N ASP A 180 -19.45 -10.46 13.94
CA ASP A 180 -19.02 -11.41 14.96
C ASP A 180 -17.97 -12.39 14.42
N ARG A 181 -17.53 -12.18 13.16
CA ARG A 181 -16.51 -12.94 12.42
C ARG A 181 -16.98 -14.36 12.06
N ASN A 182 -18.29 -14.59 11.99
CA ASN A 182 -18.82 -15.81 11.41
C ASN A 182 -18.81 -15.71 9.90
N TYR A 183 -18.43 -16.80 9.23
CA TYR A 183 -18.46 -16.87 7.78
C TYR A 183 -19.89 -16.81 7.26
N VAL A 184 -20.15 -15.95 6.28
CA VAL A 184 -21.47 -15.79 5.66
C VAL A 184 -21.50 -16.48 4.30
N LYS A 185 -20.69 -15.99 3.35
CA LYS A 185 -20.61 -16.54 1.99
C LYS A 185 -19.33 -16.11 1.29
N SER A 186 -19.12 -16.65 0.09
CA SER A 186 -18.06 -16.23 -0.82
C SER A 186 -18.63 -15.94 -2.19
N PHE A 187 -18.01 -15.00 -2.90
CA PHE A 187 -18.31 -14.71 -4.30
C PHE A 187 -17.02 -14.55 -5.10
N GLY A 188 -17.15 -14.36 -6.41
CA GLY A 188 -16.00 -14.25 -7.30
C GLY A 188 -15.50 -15.60 -7.81
N GLY A 189 -14.19 -15.79 -7.73
CA GLY A 189 -13.48 -16.94 -8.27
C GLY A 189 -12.72 -16.59 -9.54
N LYS A 190 -11.78 -17.47 -9.91
CA LYS A 190 -10.91 -17.27 -11.07
C LYS A 190 -11.73 -17.14 -12.37
N GLY A 191 -11.53 -16.06 -13.13
CA GLY A 191 -12.19 -15.84 -14.42
C GLY A 191 -11.99 -14.42 -14.97
N LYS A 192 -12.59 -14.15 -16.14
CA LYS A 192 -12.52 -12.84 -16.83
C LYS A 192 -13.89 -12.16 -16.95
N GLU A 193 -14.95 -12.90 -16.67
CA GLU A 193 -16.33 -12.47 -16.72
C GLU A 193 -16.61 -11.40 -15.65
N ASN A 194 -17.72 -10.67 -15.80
CA ASN A 194 -18.18 -9.73 -14.78
C ASN A 194 -18.38 -10.46 -13.45
N GLY A 195 -17.84 -9.88 -12.38
CA GLY A 195 -17.86 -10.46 -11.05
C GLY A 195 -16.95 -11.67 -10.84
N LYS A 196 -16.11 -12.02 -11.81
CA LYS A 196 -14.97 -12.94 -11.65
C LYS A 196 -13.66 -12.15 -11.61
N PHE A 197 -12.60 -12.78 -11.10
CA PHE A 197 -11.32 -12.14 -10.90
C PHE A 197 -10.17 -13.02 -11.39
N ASP A 198 -9.07 -12.44 -11.86
CA ASP A 198 -7.79 -13.12 -11.93
C ASP A 198 -6.83 -12.38 -11.00
N VAL A 199 -6.76 -12.89 -9.77
CA VAL A 199 -6.16 -12.23 -8.59
C VAL A 199 -6.95 -10.98 -8.17
N CYS A 200 -7.97 -11.17 -7.32
CA CYS A 200 -8.58 -10.09 -6.54
C CYS A 200 -7.58 -9.62 -5.47
N HIS A 201 -6.76 -8.61 -5.79
CA HIS A 201 -5.57 -8.29 -5.00
C HIS A 201 -5.87 -7.43 -3.76
N ASN A 202 -6.69 -6.40 -3.95
CA ASN A 202 -7.08 -5.43 -2.94
C ASN A 202 -8.61 -5.34 -2.88
N ILE A 203 -9.14 -5.05 -1.70
CA ILE A 203 -10.55 -4.74 -1.51
C ILE A 203 -10.68 -3.47 -0.69
N LEU A 204 -11.62 -2.60 -1.06
CA LEU A 204 -11.88 -1.33 -0.39
C LEU A 204 -13.39 -1.16 -0.22
N VAL A 205 -13.84 -0.88 1.00
CA VAL A 205 -15.23 -0.48 1.26
C VAL A 205 -15.36 1.01 0.95
N ASP A 206 -16.08 1.33 -0.13
CA ASP A 206 -16.38 2.69 -0.53
C ASP A 206 -17.68 3.16 0.13
N THR A 207 -17.55 4.16 1.00
CA THR A 207 -18.66 4.78 1.75
C THR A 207 -19.02 6.18 1.26
N ARG A 208 -18.49 6.63 0.10
CA ARG A 208 -18.78 7.97 -0.45
C ARG A 208 -20.22 8.11 -0.95
N GLY A 209 -20.84 7.00 -1.35
CA GLY A 209 -22.23 6.94 -1.82
C GLY A 209 -23.26 6.76 -0.69
N ALA A 210 -24.55 6.82 -1.06
CA ALA A 210 -25.64 6.62 -0.10
C ALA A 210 -25.67 5.21 0.51
N THR A 211 -25.26 4.21 -0.27
CA THR A 211 -25.08 2.82 0.18
C THR A 211 -23.62 2.44 -0.01
N PRO A 212 -22.95 1.82 0.99
CA PRO A 212 -21.59 1.35 0.82
C PRO A 212 -21.48 0.29 -0.28
N THR A 213 -20.34 0.28 -0.96
CA THR A 213 -20.02 -0.71 -2.01
C THR A 213 -18.61 -1.25 -1.81
N LEU A 214 -18.27 -2.33 -2.50
CA LEU A 214 -16.93 -2.91 -2.52
C LEU A 214 -16.24 -2.54 -3.84
N LEU A 215 -15.02 -2.03 -3.75
CA LEU A 215 -14.12 -1.89 -4.89
C LEU A 215 -13.07 -3.00 -4.82
N VAL A 216 -12.98 -3.82 -5.85
CA VAL A 216 -12.06 -4.96 -5.90
C VAL A 216 -11.09 -4.77 -7.07
N SER A 217 -9.79 -4.75 -6.73
CA SER A 217 -8.71 -4.68 -7.71
C SER A 217 -8.49 -6.05 -8.35
N ASP A 218 -8.93 -6.20 -9.60
CA ASP A 218 -8.79 -7.41 -10.38
C ASP A 218 -7.48 -7.34 -11.19
N ARG A 219 -6.40 -7.75 -10.53
CA ARG A 219 -5.04 -7.37 -10.92
C ARG A 219 -4.67 -7.89 -12.31
N GLN A 220 -4.82 -9.18 -12.57
CA GLN A 220 -4.37 -9.76 -13.84
C GLN A 220 -5.33 -9.51 -14.99
N ASN A 221 -6.58 -9.12 -14.70
CA ASN A 221 -7.51 -8.61 -15.70
C ASN A 221 -7.43 -7.09 -15.87
N ASN A 222 -6.49 -6.41 -15.22
CA ASN A 222 -6.20 -4.99 -15.46
C ASN A 222 -7.42 -4.07 -15.25
N ARG A 223 -8.25 -4.38 -14.23
CA ARG A 223 -9.50 -3.66 -13.99
C ARG A 223 -9.84 -3.46 -12.51
N LEU A 224 -10.66 -2.46 -12.24
CA LEU A 224 -11.29 -2.23 -10.94
C LEU A 224 -12.79 -2.52 -11.08
N GLN A 225 -13.33 -3.41 -10.25
CA GLN A 225 -14.75 -3.74 -10.25
C GLN A 225 -15.44 -3.18 -9.00
N GLN A 226 -16.67 -2.73 -9.17
CA GLN A 226 -17.56 -2.34 -8.09
C GLN A 226 -18.63 -3.42 -7.87
N HIS A 227 -18.83 -3.78 -6.61
CA HIS A 227 -19.85 -4.72 -6.14
C HIS A 227 -20.68 -4.12 -5.02
N ASP A 228 -21.88 -4.64 -4.79
CA ASP A 228 -22.57 -4.37 -3.53
C ASP A 228 -21.92 -5.14 -2.36
N LEU A 229 -22.43 -4.95 -1.14
CA LEU A 229 -21.91 -5.65 0.04
C LEU A 229 -22.30 -7.14 0.06
N GLU A 230 -23.20 -7.56 -0.83
CA GLU A 230 -23.65 -8.94 -0.99
C GLU A 230 -22.80 -9.67 -2.05
N GLY A 231 -21.91 -8.96 -2.74
CA GLY A 231 -20.99 -9.50 -3.74
C GLY A 231 -21.54 -9.50 -5.16
N GLU A 232 -22.73 -8.95 -5.40
CA GLU A 232 -23.27 -8.81 -6.75
C GLU A 232 -22.45 -7.77 -7.51
N PHE A 233 -22.10 -8.11 -8.75
CA PHE A 233 -21.37 -7.21 -9.64
C PHE A 233 -22.27 -6.04 -10.05
N LEU A 234 -21.79 -4.82 -9.84
CA LEU A 234 -22.50 -3.61 -10.26
C LEU A 234 -21.95 -3.08 -11.58
N ARG A 235 -20.63 -2.88 -11.67
CA ARG A 235 -19.96 -2.38 -12.89
C ARG A 235 -18.44 -2.52 -12.82
N THR A 236 -17.81 -2.42 -13.98
CA THR A 236 -16.37 -2.16 -14.10
C THR A 236 -16.13 -0.66 -14.09
N ILE A 237 -15.27 -0.18 -13.19
CA ILE A 237 -14.93 1.23 -13.02
C ILE A 237 -13.89 1.68 -14.05
N ASP A 238 -12.80 0.93 -14.17
CA ASP A 238 -11.77 1.13 -15.18
C ASP A 238 -11.27 -0.25 -15.64
N ALA A 239 -11.14 -0.45 -16.95
CA ALA A 239 -10.66 -1.69 -17.58
C ALA A 239 -9.29 -1.52 -18.28
N SER A 240 -8.59 -0.43 -17.97
CA SER A 240 -7.32 -0.01 -18.57
C SER A 240 -6.21 0.21 -17.53
N LEU A 241 -6.35 -0.42 -16.37
CA LEU A 241 -5.38 -0.33 -15.27
C LEU A 241 -4.17 -1.24 -15.54
N GLY A 242 -2.98 -0.82 -15.14
CA GLY A 242 -1.76 -1.61 -15.19
C GLY A 242 -1.56 -2.40 -13.91
N ARG A 243 -2.22 -3.55 -13.80
CA ARG A 243 -2.16 -4.45 -12.63
C ARG A 243 -2.43 -3.72 -11.29
N PRO A 244 -3.69 -3.33 -11.01
CA PRO A 244 -4.04 -2.64 -9.78
C PRO A 244 -3.76 -3.49 -8.53
N CYS A 245 -3.10 -2.90 -7.54
CA CYS A 245 -2.62 -3.58 -6.33
C CYS A 245 -3.14 -2.98 -5.03
N ALA A 246 -3.54 -1.71 -5.02
CA ALA A 246 -4.03 -1.03 -3.82
C ALA A 246 -5.05 0.04 -4.18
N ALA A 247 -5.96 0.34 -3.25
CA ALA A 247 -6.90 1.44 -3.37
C ALA A 247 -7.19 2.08 -2.01
N ASP A 248 -7.34 3.40 -2.01
CA ASP A 248 -7.73 4.17 -0.82
C ASP A 248 -8.52 5.43 -1.21
N ILE A 249 -9.26 5.99 -0.25
CA ILE A 249 -10.15 7.13 -0.46
C ILE A 249 -9.84 8.25 0.54
N HIS A 250 -9.83 9.50 0.06
CA HIS A 250 -9.86 10.70 0.90
C HIS A 250 -10.87 11.71 0.35
N GLY A 251 -11.91 11.98 1.15
CA GLY A 251 -13.05 12.79 0.70
C GLY A 251 -13.68 12.17 -0.55
N ASP A 252 -13.64 12.90 -1.66
CA ASP A 252 -14.20 12.47 -2.94
C ASP A 252 -13.18 11.79 -3.86
N LEU A 253 -11.91 11.80 -3.49
CA LEU A 253 -10.84 11.23 -4.30
C LEU A 253 -10.64 9.75 -3.97
N LEU A 254 -10.63 8.93 -5.02
CA LEU A 254 -10.16 7.55 -5.00
C LEU A 254 -8.78 7.50 -5.64
N ALA A 255 -7.80 6.89 -4.98
CA ALA A 255 -6.52 6.52 -5.56
C ALA A 255 -6.46 5.01 -5.79
N VAL A 256 -5.86 4.60 -6.91
CA VAL A 256 -5.58 3.21 -7.25
C VAL A 256 -4.10 3.09 -7.61
N GLY A 257 -3.35 2.37 -6.78
CA GLY A 257 -1.94 2.05 -7.02
C GLY A 257 -1.79 0.88 -7.98
N GLU A 258 -0.91 1.04 -8.96
CA GLU A 258 -0.77 0.12 -10.10
C GLU A 258 0.66 -0.41 -10.22
N LEU A 259 0.80 -1.74 -10.30
CA LEU A 259 2.10 -2.41 -10.34
C LEU A 259 2.91 -2.04 -11.58
N ASP A 260 2.26 -1.56 -12.64
CA ASP A 260 2.94 -1.05 -13.84
C ASP A 260 3.55 0.35 -13.65
N GLY A 261 3.59 0.84 -12.40
CA GLY A 261 4.32 2.05 -12.03
C GLY A 261 3.51 3.30 -12.28
N ARG A 262 2.33 3.39 -11.68
CA ARG A 262 1.54 4.63 -11.60
C ARG A 262 0.52 4.60 -10.45
N VAL A 263 -0.08 5.75 -10.18
CA VAL A 263 -1.31 5.87 -9.36
C VAL A 263 -2.38 6.57 -10.19
N SER A 264 -3.52 5.93 -10.40
CA SER A 264 -4.69 6.56 -11.03
C SER A 264 -5.60 7.19 -9.98
N LEU A 265 -6.04 8.42 -10.21
CA LEU A 265 -6.95 9.18 -9.36
C LEU A 265 -8.31 9.34 -10.02
N TYR A 266 -9.37 9.19 -9.23
CA TYR A 266 -10.75 9.30 -9.69
C TYR A 266 -11.56 10.20 -8.78
N ASP A 267 -12.61 10.83 -9.34
CA ASP A 267 -13.60 11.59 -8.57
C ASP A 267 -14.64 10.66 -7.90
N ARG A 268 -15.67 11.26 -7.29
CA ARG A 268 -16.78 10.57 -6.63
C ARG A 268 -17.62 9.73 -7.61
N ASP A 269 -17.69 10.13 -8.88
CA ASP A 269 -18.41 9.43 -9.93
C ASP A 269 -17.55 8.37 -10.65
N TYR A 270 -16.33 8.15 -10.15
CA TYR A 270 -15.31 7.28 -10.72
C TYR A 270 -14.79 7.71 -12.09
N LYS A 271 -14.84 9.00 -12.42
CA LYS A 271 -14.15 9.52 -13.60
C LYS A 271 -12.70 9.74 -13.29
N VAL A 272 -11.82 9.35 -14.20
CA VAL A 272 -10.38 9.57 -14.08
C VAL A 272 -10.10 11.07 -14.04
N ILE A 273 -9.47 11.53 -12.96
CA ILE A 273 -8.97 12.90 -12.80
C ILE A 273 -7.53 12.98 -13.29
N SER A 274 -6.70 12.00 -12.89
CA SER A 274 -5.27 12.07 -13.16
C SER A 274 -4.57 10.72 -13.06
N ARG A 275 -3.38 10.63 -13.64
CA ARG A 275 -2.44 9.51 -13.46
C ARG A 275 -1.09 10.08 -13.09
N LEU A 276 -0.54 9.62 -11.99
CA LEU A 276 0.72 10.08 -11.43
C LEU A 276 1.78 9.00 -11.62
N GLY A 277 3.04 9.37 -11.80
CA GLY A 277 4.14 8.42 -11.83
C GLY A 277 4.52 7.88 -13.20
N ASP A 278 3.81 8.25 -14.26
CA ASP A 278 4.00 7.68 -15.60
C ASP A 278 4.46 8.63 -16.71
N GLU A 279 4.96 9.81 -16.34
CA GLU A 279 5.39 10.89 -17.24
C GLU A 279 6.49 10.44 -18.22
N HIS A 280 7.50 9.69 -17.75
CA HIS A 280 8.56 9.16 -18.61
C HIS A 280 8.16 7.80 -19.23
N LYS A 281 8.15 7.74 -20.57
CA LYS A 281 7.70 6.55 -21.32
C LYS A 281 8.69 5.37 -21.27
N ASP A 282 9.99 5.66 -21.23
CA ASP A 282 11.06 4.64 -21.29
C ASP A 282 11.44 4.08 -19.90
N ARG A 283 10.67 4.45 -18.86
CA ARG A 283 10.92 3.96 -17.50
C ARG A 283 10.69 2.46 -17.40
N ARG A 284 11.44 1.81 -16.50
CA ARG A 284 11.19 0.42 -16.12
C ARG A 284 9.90 0.33 -15.31
N LYS A 285 9.14 -0.75 -15.52
CA LYS A 285 7.84 -1.00 -14.87
C LYS A 285 7.83 -2.37 -14.20
N ALA A 286 7.06 -2.49 -13.11
CA ALA A 286 6.79 -3.72 -12.38
C ALA A 286 8.04 -4.56 -12.04
N SER A 287 9.14 -3.88 -11.71
CA SER A 287 10.38 -4.51 -11.30
C SER A 287 10.74 -4.07 -9.90
N ASN A 288 11.04 -5.05 -9.05
CA ASN A 288 11.49 -4.81 -7.69
C ASN A 288 13.00 -4.64 -7.54
N GLN A 289 13.75 -4.71 -8.65
CA GLN A 289 15.21 -4.68 -8.66
C GLN A 289 15.79 -3.30 -9.00
N ILE A 290 14.95 -2.29 -9.21
CA ILE A 290 15.43 -0.97 -9.63
C ILE A 290 16.05 -0.27 -8.44
N GLY A 291 17.37 -0.07 -8.49
CA GLY A 291 18.13 0.59 -7.44
C GLY A 291 17.96 2.11 -7.41
N PRO A 292 18.26 2.77 -6.28
CA PRO A 292 18.14 4.22 -6.10
C PRO A 292 18.85 5.07 -7.15
N GLU A 293 19.97 4.59 -7.70
CA GLU A 293 20.74 5.22 -8.77
C GLU A 293 19.96 5.37 -10.09
N HIS A 294 18.83 4.68 -10.23
CA HIS A 294 17.94 4.73 -11.39
C HIS A 294 16.56 5.31 -11.05
N TRP A 295 16.38 5.88 -9.87
CA TRP A 295 15.11 6.50 -9.51
C TRP A 295 15.08 7.94 -10.01
N HIS A 296 14.00 8.28 -10.69
CA HIS A 296 13.69 9.63 -11.09
C HIS A 296 12.56 10.15 -10.21
N GLU A 297 12.72 11.36 -9.70
CA GLU A 297 11.68 12.01 -8.91
C GLU A 297 10.43 12.20 -9.78
N GLY A 298 9.26 11.87 -9.24
CA GLY A 298 8.00 11.90 -9.99
C GLY A 298 7.69 10.64 -10.79
N ASP A 299 8.65 9.73 -11.03
CA ASP A 299 8.39 8.44 -11.68
C ASP A 299 8.11 7.32 -10.67
N LEU A 300 7.15 6.46 -11.02
CA LEU A 300 6.84 5.23 -10.28
C LEU A 300 7.17 4.01 -11.16
N VAL A 301 7.66 2.95 -10.52
CA VAL A 301 8.09 1.71 -11.16
C VAL A 301 7.14 0.56 -10.84
N ALA A 302 6.83 0.34 -9.56
CA ALA A 302 6.11 -0.86 -9.13
C ALA A 302 5.19 -0.62 -7.93
N VAL A 303 4.17 0.24 -8.08
CA VAL A 303 3.28 0.59 -6.95
C VAL A 303 2.51 -0.63 -6.47
N HIS A 304 2.70 -0.96 -5.20
CA HIS A 304 2.06 -2.09 -4.54
C HIS A 304 1.11 -1.66 -3.42
N GLY A 305 1.33 -0.46 -2.87
CA GLY A 305 0.50 0.15 -1.85
C GLY A 305 0.23 1.62 -2.14
N CYS A 306 -0.96 2.12 -1.76
CA CYS A 306 -1.23 3.55 -1.76
C CYS A 306 -2.22 3.92 -0.63
N THR A 307 -2.02 5.09 -0.02
CA THR A 307 -2.93 5.59 1.01
C THR A 307 -2.92 7.11 1.05
N PHE A 308 -3.96 7.70 1.64
CA PHE A 308 -3.99 9.11 1.99
C PHE A 308 -3.78 9.33 3.49
N ASP A 309 -3.15 10.43 3.88
CA ASP A 309 -3.26 10.94 5.26
C ASP A 309 -4.52 11.80 5.45
N ALA A 310 -4.80 12.16 6.70
CA ALA A 310 -5.94 13.02 7.05
C ALA A 310 -5.94 14.39 6.34
N LYS A 311 -4.77 14.87 5.89
CA LYS A 311 -4.61 16.16 5.17
C LYS A 311 -4.77 16.00 3.66
N GLY A 312 -4.98 14.79 3.15
CA GLY A 312 -5.08 14.49 1.73
C GLY A 312 -3.73 14.44 1.02
N ASN A 313 -2.62 14.28 1.74
CA ASN A 313 -1.35 13.89 1.11
C ASN A 313 -1.47 12.43 0.70
N LEU A 314 -0.97 12.12 -0.50
CA LEU A 314 -0.96 10.77 -1.05
C LEU A 314 0.41 10.13 -0.84
N TYR A 315 0.42 8.83 -0.55
CA TYR A 315 1.63 8.04 -0.43
C TYR A 315 1.53 6.85 -1.38
N ALA A 316 2.62 6.55 -2.08
CA ALA A 316 2.74 5.40 -2.96
C ALA A 316 3.93 4.55 -2.52
N GLN A 317 3.68 3.33 -2.06
CA GLN A 317 4.72 2.34 -1.77
C GLN A 317 4.96 1.47 -2.99
N GLU A 318 6.24 1.23 -3.29
CA GLU A 318 6.63 0.34 -4.38
C GLU A 318 7.13 -1.01 -3.87
N TRP A 319 6.81 -2.07 -4.61
CA TRP A 319 7.45 -3.37 -4.47
C TRP A 319 8.92 -3.24 -4.92
N ASN A 320 9.83 -3.13 -3.96
CA ASN A 320 11.23 -2.81 -4.23
C ASN A 320 12.15 -3.37 -3.14
N VAL A 321 13.26 -4.02 -3.53
CA VAL A 321 14.20 -4.66 -2.58
C VAL A 321 15.03 -3.66 -1.76
N HIS A 322 15.16 -2.42 -2.22
CA HIS A 322 15.85 -1.32 -1.52
C HIS A 322 14.90 -0.52 -0.62
N GLY A 323 13.61 -0.54 -0.93
CA GLY A 323 12.55 0.17 -0.23
C GLY A 323 12.32 1.57 -0.77
N ARG A 324 11.16 1.79 -1.40
CA ARG A 324 10.78 3.08 -1.96
C ARG A 324 9.33 3.40 -1.61
N VAL A 325 9.14 4.57 -1.01
CA VAL A 325 7.82 5.17 -0.81
C VAL A 325 7.90 6.63 -1.22
N THR A 326 7.01 7.06 -2.09
CA THR A 326 6.93 8.45 -2.54
C THR A 326 5.78 9.14 -1.84
N ARG A 327 6.05 10.31 -1.24
CA ARG A 327 5.02 11.19 -0.68
C ARG A 327 4.68 12.29 -1.68
N TYR A 328 3.40 12.55 -1.81
CA TYR A 328 2.81 13.56 -2.67
C TYR A 328 2.00 14.54 -1.82
N ARG A 329 2.36 15.83 -1.87
CA ARG A 329 1.54 16.90 -1.28
C ARG A 329 0.52 17.38 -2.30
N LYS A 330 -0.74 17.52 -1.87
CA LYS A 330 -1.78 18.11 -2.72
C LYS A 330 -1.44 19.59 -2.95
N VAL A 331 -1.49 20.04 -4.20
CA VAL A 331 -1.24 21.44 -4.56
C VAL A 331 -2.41 21.98 -5.38
N LYS A 332 -2.60 23.30 -5.38
CA LYS A 332 -3.67 23.90 -6.19
C LYS A 332 -3.39 23.70 -7.68
N SER A 333 -4.46 23.47 -8.45
CA SER A 333 -4.40 23.64 -9.92
C SER A 333 -4.01 25.09 -10.21
N ARG A 334 -3.19 25.28 -11.24
CA ARG A 334 -2.79 26.62 -11.68
C ARG A 334 -3.89 27.23 -12.53
#